data_AF-A0A3D2M6A1-F1
#
_entry.id   AF-A0A3D2M6A1-F1
#
_cell.length_a   1.000
_cell.length_b   1.000
_cell.length_c   1.000
_cell.angle_alpha   90.00
_cell.angle_beta   90.00
_cell.angle_gamma   90.00
#
_symmetry.space_group_name_H-M   'P 1'
#
loop_
_entity.id
_entity.type
_entity.pdbx_description
1 polymer ?
#
loop_
_entity_poly.entity_id
_entity_poly.type
_entity_poly.pdbx_seq_one_letter_code
_entity_poly.pdbx_strand_id
1 'polypeptide(L)'
;LVPAFHEAVFSNATRVRAVLNIGGFSNLSLLYPGKATRGFDCGPGNVLLDAWIQRHQDQQYDRNGDWASSGHVSIQLLAELLSDDFFTAQGPKSTGRELFNLSWLDARLASCPNVAPE
;
A
#
# COMPACT_ATOMS: atom_id res chain seq x y z
N LEU A 1 15.72 3.80 -3.85
CA LEU A 1 17.08 3.49 -3.36
C LEU A 1 17.28 1.99 -3.04
N VAL A 2 16.26 1.27 -2.58
CA VAL A 2 16.36 -0.18 -2.26
C VAL A 2 16.53 -1.17 -3.44
N PRO A 3 16.10 -0.90 -4.70
CA PRO A 3 16.14 -1.93 -5.75
C PRO A 3 17.54 -2.47 -6.09
N ALA A 4 18.57 -1.62 -6.10
CA ALA A 4 19.95 -2.05 -6.33
C ALA A 4 20.47 -2.97 -5.21
N PHE A 5 20.07 -2.71 -3.97
CA PHE A 5 20.38 -3.59 -2.84
C PHE A 5 19.62 -4.92 -2.95
N HIS A 6 18.33 -4.89 -3.33
CA HIS A 6 17.55 -6.10 -3.58
C HIS A 6 18.15 -6.96 -4.70
N GLU A 7 18.66 -6.35 -5.76
CA GLU A 7 19.36 -7.06 -6.83
C GLU A 7 20.63 -7.73 -6.30
N ALA A 8 21.46 -7.02 -5.53
CA ALA A 8 22.69 -7.57 -4.97
C ALA A 8 22.45 -8.79 -4.04
N VAL A 9 21.40 -8.74 -3.22
CA VAL A 9 21.13 -9.77 -2.19
C VAL A 9 20.22 -10.89 -2.69
N PHE A 10 19.21 -10.55 -3.51
CA PHE A 10 18.13 -11.45 -3.86
C PHE A 10 18.05 -11.76 -5.36
N SER A 11 18.96 -11.31 -6.23
CA SER A 11 18.95 -11.75 -7.62
C SER A 11 19.17 -13.27 -7.74
N ASN A 12 18.72 -13.83 -8.86
CA ASN A 12 18.93 -15.24 -9.18
C ASN A 12 19.11 -15.38 -10.69
N ALA A 13 20.03 -16.28 -11.09
CA ALA A 13 20.38 -16.47 -12.50
C ALA A 13 19.27 -17.12 -13.34
N THR A 14 18.30 -17.80 -12.72
CA THR A 14 17.26 -18.56 -13.45
C THR A 14 15.84 -18.24 -13.00
N ARG A 15 15.65 -17.58 -11.86
CA ARG A 15 14.33 -17.29 -11.29
C ARG A 15 14.01 -15.80 -11.33
N VAL A 16 12.80 -15.48 -11.73
CA VAL A 16 12.20 -14.16 -11.51
C VAL A 16 11.85 -14.02 -10.03
N ARG A 17 12.21 -12.88 -9.43
CA ARG A 17 11.89 -12.56 -8.04
C ARG A 17 11.24 -11.20 -7.92
N ALA A 18 10.29 -11.13 -7.01
CA ALA A 18 9.61 -9.92 -6.59
C ALA A 18 9.95 -9.70 -5.11
N VAL A 19 10.52 -8.55 -4.78
CA VAL A 19 10.79 -8.14 -3.39
C VAL A 19 9.83 -7.01 -3.06
N LEU A 20 8.83 -7.33 -2.24
CA LEU A 20 7.81 -6.38 -1.78
C LEU A 20 8.17 -5.90 -0.38
N ASN A 21 8.33 -4.59 -0.23
CA ASN A 21 8.40 -3.95 1.07
C ASN A 21 7.03 -3.33 1.39
N ILE A 22 6.50 -3.64 2.58
CA ILE A 22 5.26 -3.07 3.11
C ILE A 22 5.61 -2.23 4.33
N GLY A 23 5.94 -0.95 4.11
CA GLY A 23 6.13 0.03 5.18
C GLY A 23 4.88 0.89 5.35
N GLY A 24 5.04 2.18 5.71
CA GLY A 24 3.95 3.15 5.57
C GLY A 24 3.44 3.20 4.11
N PHE A 25 4.36 3.12 3.16
CA PHE A 25 4.09 2.94 1.73
C PHE A 25 4.68 1.62 1.26
N SER A 26 4.00 1.00 0.30
CA SER A 26 4.42 -0.26 -0.29
C SER A 26 5.24 0.01 -1.55
N ASN A 27 6.35 -0.71 -1.73
CA ASN A 27 7.15 -0.64 -2.94
C ASN A 27 7.63 -2.02 -3.39
N LEU A 28 7.76 -2.18 -4.70
CA LEU A 28 8.11 -3.44 -5.33
C LEU A 28 9.43 -3.30 -6.08
N SER A 29 10.31 -4.28 -5.94
CA SER A 29 11.46 -4.50 -6.83
C SER A 29 11.28 -5.79 -7.62
N LEU A 30 11.37 -5.71 -8.93
CA LEU A 30 11.25 -6.83 -9.86
C LEU A 30 12.62 -7.18 -10.45
N LEU A 31 13.08 -8.38 -10.13
CA LEU A 31 14.39 -8.92 -10.51
C LEU A 31 14.18 -10.01 -11.57
N TYR A 32 14.54 -9.69 -12.82
CA TYR A 32 14.48 -10.63 -13.94
C TYR A 32 15.91 -11.04 -14.34
N PRO A 33 16.18 -12.34 -14.55
CA PRO A 33 17.48 -12.76 -15.05
C PRO A 33 17.86 -12.05 -16.35
N GLY A 34 19.06 -11.46 -16.38
CA GLY A 34 19.60 -10.78 -17.57
C GLY A 34 18.90 -9.48 -17.96
N LYS A 35 18.05 -8.90 -17.11
CA LYS A 35 17.41 -7.59 -17.36
C LYS A 35 17.70 -6.63 -16.22
N ALA A 36 17.66 -5.33 -16.52
CA ALA A 36 17.77 -4.29 -15.51
C ALA A 36 16.64 -4.40 -14.48
N THR A 37 17.00 -4.24 -13.21
CA THR A 37 16.04 -4.19 -12.10
C THR A 37 15.05 -3.05 -12.28
N ARG A 38 13.77 -3.32 -12.03
CA ARG A 38 12.69 -2.33 -12.06
C ARG A 38 12.09 -2.19 -10.66
N GLY A 39 11.69 -0.98 -10.29
CA GLY A 39 10.96 -0.77 -9.05
C GLY A 39 10.05 0.45 -9.09
N PHE A 40 9.01 0.42 -8.27
CA PHE A 40 7.98 1.45 -8.19
C PHE A 40 7.23 1.35 -6.86
N ASP A 41 6.60 2.45 -6.45
CA ASP A 41 5.67 2.44 -5.33
C ASP A 41 4.33 1.85 -5.78
N CYS A 42 3.76 1.01 -4.92
CA CYS A 42 2.47 0.35 -5.13
C CYS A 42 1.30 1.15 -4.54
N GLY A 43 1.56 2.12 -3.66
CA GLY A 43 0.56 2.89 -2.94
C GLY A 43 0.72 2.78 -1.42
N PRO A 44 -0.35 3.07 -0.65
CA PRO A 44 -0.30 2.95 0.80
C PRO A 44 -0.01 1.50 1.21
N GLY A 45 0.88 1.33 2.19
CA GLY A 45 1.03 0.10 2.94
C GLY A 45 0.26 0.26 4.25
N ASN A 46 0.98 0.50 5.34
CA ASN A 46 0.40 0.65 6.67
C ASN A 46 -0.07 2.09 6.98
N VAL A 47 0.29 3.11 6.17
CA VAL A 47 0.04 4.52 6.55
C VAL A 47 -1.43 4.84 6.82
N LEU A 48 -2.35 4.29 6.04
CA LEU A 48 -3.79 4.50 6.25
C LEU A 48 -4.34 3.59 7.36
N LEU A 49 -3.84 2.36 7.48
CA LEU A 49 -4.22 1.42 8.54
C LEU A 49 -3.85 1.97 9.92
N ASP A 50 -2.60 2.39 10.09
CA ASP A 50 -2.06 2.97 11.32
C ASP A 50 -2.82 4.24 11.69
N ALA A 51 -3.08 5.11 10.71
CA ALA A 51 -3.82 6.35 10.96
C ALA A 51 -5.28 6.10 11.35
N TRP A 52 -5.91 5.06 10.78
CA TRP A 52 -7.30 4.70 11.06
C TRP A 52 -7.45 4.09 12.45
N ILE A 53 -6.59 3.14 12.83
CA ILE A 53 -6.65 2.55 14.17
C ILE A 53 -6.25 3.56 15.26
N GLN A 54 -5.30 4.45 14.99
CA GLN A 54 -4.97 5.56 15.89
C GLN A 54 -6.18 6.47 16.13
N ARG A 55 -6.99 6.73 15.09
CA ARG A 55 -8.21 7.54 15.20
C ARG A 55 -9.30 6.86 16.02
N HIS A 56 -9.48 5.54 15.88
CA HIS A 56 -10.63 4.83 16.45
C HIS A 56 -10.35 4.10 17.77
N GLN A 57 -9.12 3.67 18.01
CA GLN A 57 -8.74 2.90 19.20
C GLN A 57 -7.57 3.50 19.98
N ASP A 58 -7.02 4.64 19.53
CA ASP A 58 -5.83 5.27 20.13
C ASP A 58 -4.60 4.33 20.18
N GLN A 59 -4.50 3.41 19.20
CA GLN A 59 -3.39 2.49 19.03
C GLN A 59 -2.51 2.90 17.84
N GLN A 60 -1.21 2.64 17.93
CA GLN A 60 -0.25 3.06 16.89
C GLN A 60 -0.34 2.25 15.59
N TYR A 61 -0.77 0.99 15.65
CA TYR A 61 -0.90 0.08 14.51
C TYR A 61 -1.85 -1.07 14.86
N ASP A 62 -2.45 -1.69 13.84
CA ASP A 62 -3.28 -2.89 14.00
C ASP A 62 -2.40 -4.13 14.16
N ARG A 63 -2.33 -4.65 15.39
CA ARG A 63 -1.49 -5.80 15.70
C ARG A 63 -2.00 -7.03 14.96
N ASN A 64 -1.17 -7.61 14.11
CA ASN A 64 -1.48 -8.79 13.27
C ASN A 64 -2.65 -8.60 12.29
N GLY A 65 -3.22 -7.40 12.16
CA GLY A 65 -4.49 -7.22 11.46
C GLY A 65 -5.70 -7.70 12.26
N ASP A 66 -5.57 -7.83 13.59
CA ASP A 66 -6.63 -8.38 14.45
C ASP A 66 -7.92 -7.56 14.33
N TRP A 67 -7.82 -6.22 14.30
CA TRP A 67 -8.99 -5.36 14.15
C TRP A 67 -9.59 -5.44 12.74
N ALA A 68 -8.77 -5.29 11.69
CA ALA A 68 -9.23 -5.39 10.31
C ALA A 68 -9.84 -6.77 9.98
N SER A 69 -9.35 -7.84 10.61
CA SER A 69 -9.88 -9.20 10.43
C SER A 69 -11.24 -9.44 11.12
N SER A 70 -11.60 -8.57 12.07
CA SER A 70 -12.91 -8.63 12.75
C SER A 70 -14.04 -8.00 11.93
N GLY A 71 -13.67 -7.12 10.98
CA GLY A 71 -14.59 -6.42 10.10
C GLY A 71 -14.93 -7.16 8.80
N HIS A 72 -15.59 -6.42 7.90
CA HIS A 72 -15.95 -6.90 6.56
C HIS A 72 -15.58 -5.86 5.51
N VAL A 73 -14.94 -6.30 4.43
CA VAL A 73 -14.56 -5.40 3.34
C VAL A 73 -15.81 -4.79 2.69
N SER A 74 -15.94 -3.46 2.77
CA SER A 74 -16.90 -2.71 1.96
C SER A 74 -16.44 -2.66 0.51
N ILE A 75 -17.07 -3.44 -0.37
CA ILE A 75 -16.72 -3.52 -1.80
C ILE A 75 -16.88 -2.17 -2.50
N GLN A 76 -17.91 -1.39 -2.11
CA GLN A 76 -18.12 -0.05 -2.65
C GLN A 76 -16.99 0.90 -2.26
N LEU A 77 -16.60 0.93 -0.98
CA LEU A 77 -15.50 1.76 -0.52
C LEU A 77 -14.19 1.33 -1.18
N LEU A 78 -13.91 0.02 -1.25
CA LEU A 78 -12.71 -0.49 -1.90
C LEU A 78 -12.60 -0.04 -3.37
N ALA A 79 -13.71 -0.10 -4.11
CA ALA A 79 -13.74 0.38 -5.49
C ALA A 79 -13.46 1.89 -5.58
N GLU A 80 -14.00 2.69 -4.66
CA GLU A 80 -13.76 4.12 -4.58
C GLU A 80 -12.31 4.47 -4.18
N LEU A 81 -11.70 3.69 -3.28
CA LEU A 81 -10.29 3.89 -2.93
C LEU A 81 -9.37 3.58 -4.12
N LEU A 82 -9.67 2.50 -4.87
CA LEU A 82 -8.88 2.05 -6.02
C LEU A 82 -9.11 2.89 -7.30
N SER A 83 -10.11 3.79 -7.32
CA SER A 83 -10.40 4.65 -8.46
C SER A 83 -9.44 5.83 -8.61
N ASP A 84 -8.59 6.08 -7.61
CA ASP A 84 -7.58 7.16 -7.65
C ASP A 84 -6.59 6.96 -8.81
N ASP A 85 -6.30 8.03 -9.56
CA ASP A 85 -5.42 8.04 -10.73
C ASP A 85 -4.03 7.47 -10.44
N PHE A 86 -3.57 7.51 -9.19
CA PHE A 86 -2.33 6.87 -8.78
C PHE A 86 -2.30 5.38 -9.14
N PHE A 87 -3.42 4.67 -9.01
CA PHE A 87 -3.49 3.23 -9.28
C PHE A 87 -3.51 2.90 -10.77
N THR A 88 -4.01 3.80 -11.62
CA THR A 88 -4.04 3.61 -13.07
C THR A 88 -2.75 4.08 -13.77
N ALA A 89 -1.95 4.92 -13.11
CA ALA A 89 -0.68 5.40 -13.64
C ALA A 89 0.32 4.26 -13.94
N GLN A 90 0.95 4.32 -15.13
CA GLN A 90 2.00 3.41 -15.59
C GLN A 90 3.39 4.05 -15.53
N GLY A 91 4.42 3.21 -15.39
CA GLY A 91 5.82 3.66 -15.35
C GLY A 91 6.32 3.93 -13.93
N PRO A 92 7.49 4.60 -13.78
CA PRO A 92 8.03 4.94 -12.48
C PRO A 92 7.09 5.92 -11.77
N LYS A 93 6.53 5.48 -10.65
CA LYS A 93 5.70 6.31 -9.78
C LYS A 93 6.20 6.23 -8.35
N SER A 94 6.11 7.36 -7.67
CA SER A 94 6.35 7.49 -6.24
C SER A 94 5.19 8.21 -5.59
N THR A 95 4.92 7.89 -4.33
CA THR A 95 3.89 8.57 -3.55
C THR A 95 4.28 8.62 -2.08
N GLY A 96 3.60 9.47 -1.34
CA GLY A 96 3.80 9.67 0.08
C GLY A 96 2.56 10.22 0.76
N ARG A 97 2.79 10.84 1.92
CA ARG A 97 1.73 11.37 2.80
C ARG A 97 1.01 12.58 2.18
N GLU A 98 1.59 13.18 1.15
CA GLU A 98 0.96 14.25 0.36
C GLU A 98 -0.28 13.79 -0.39
N LEU A 99 -0.36 12.52 -0.79
CA LEU A 99 -1.53 11.94 -1.45
C LEU A 99 -2.35 11.08 -0.48
N PHE A 100 -1.75 10.03 0.07
CA PHE A 100 -2.46 9.09 0.94
C PHE A 100 -2.36 9.50 2.40
N ASN A 101 -3.43 10.12 2.89
CA ASN A 101 -3.59 10.56 4.28
C ASN A 101 -5.06 10.49 4.72
N LEU A 102 -5.32 10.83 5.98
CA LEU A 102 -6.67 10.77 6.55
C LEU A 102 -7.66 11.70 5.85
N SER A 103 -7.25 12.90 5.43
CA SER A 103 -8.13 13.81 4.71
C SER A 103 -8.55 13.25 3.34
N TRP A 104 -7.63 12.58 2.64
CA TRP A 104 -7.93 11.85 1.39
C TRP A 104 -8.91 10.69 1.62
N LEU A 105 -8.80 9.99 2.76
CA LEU A 105 -9.69 8.89 3.13
C LEU A 105 -11.09 9.41 3.51
N ASP A 106 -11.16 10.48 4.31
CA ASP A 106 -12.41 11.09 4.77
C ASP A 106 -13.28 11.57 3.60
N ALA A 107 -12.66 12.15 2.57
CA ALA A 107 -13.35 12.57 1.36
C ALA A 107 -14.03 11.40 0.62
N ARG A 108 -13.45 10.20 0.66
CA ARG A 108 -13.99 9.00 0.00
C ARG A 108 -15.04 8.29 0.84
N LEU A 109 -14.84 8.28 2.16
CA LEU A 109 -15.84 7.79 3.11
C LEU A 109 -17.14 8.60 3.04
N ALA A 110 -17.07 9.90 2.77
CA ALA A 110 -18.26 10.73 2.60
C ALA A 110 -19.18 10.25 1.45
N SER A 111 -18.62 9.59 0.44
CA SER A 111 -19.36 9.00 -0.70
C SER A 111 -19.86 7.57 -0.43
N CYS A 112 -19.47 6.96 0.69
CA CYS A 112 -19.78 5.57 1.06
C CYS A 112 -20.36 5.52 2.49
N PRO A 113 -21.65 5.85 2.70
CA PRO A 113 -22.24 5.88 4.03
C PRO A 113 -22.32 4.47 4.66
N ASN A 114 -22.32 4.42 5.99
CA ASN A 114 -22.54 3.22 6.82
C ASN A 114 -21.45 2.14 6.75
N VAL A 115 -20.19 2.52 6.59
CA VAL A 115 -19.05 1.59 6.77
C VAL A 115 -18.69 1.55 8.26
N ALA A 116 -18.64 0.34 8.82
CA ALA A 116 -18.18 0.14 10.20
C ALA A 116 -16.68 0.47 10.31
N PRO A 117 -16.19 0.93 11.47
CA PRO A 117 -14.77 1.24 11.64
C PRO A 117 -13.83 0.04 11.46
N GLU A 118 -14.23 -1.17 11.85
CA GLU A 118 -13.50 -2.45 11.69
C GLU A 118 -13.49 -2.98 10.25
#